data_AF-A0A522X4D5-F1
#
_entry.id   AF-A0A522X4D5-F1
#
_cell.length_a   1.000
_cell.length_b   1.000
_cell.length_c   1.000
_cell.angle_alpha   90.00
_cell.angle_beta   90.00
_cell.angle_gamma   90.00
#
_symmetry.space_group_name_H-M   'P 1'
#
loop_
_entity.id
_entity.type
_entity.pdbx_description
1 polymer ?
#
loop_
_entity_poly.entity_id
_entity_poly.type
_entity_poly.pdbx_seq_one_letter_code
_entity_poly.pdbx_strand_id
1 'polypeptide(L)'
;VRAAAGSAIPLISAVGHETDTTLIDFVSDLRAPTPTAAAEKAVPVRAELIAALVELGARLVGCMMRGMEDRRRHLDQTFRALPNPRRVIEDCTRRLDERAERLDRSLPALVERRRIELDRLTTRLDHAVKTMRAAEQAGQERGRLQLDQAGRRLAAAMPRLLGDRANHLDGSGKLLESFSYRKVLERGYAVIRDERGHPVISAAAAKPGSGLTVEFGDGTIQAVVRSGAVAPAGGAPVKPRKPPPPPDGRQGSLL
;
A
#
# COMPACT_ATOMS: atom_id res chain seq x y z
N VAL A 1 -20.14 -90.97 85.51
CA VAL A 1 -21.45 -90.58 84.91
C VAL A 1 -21.59 -89.06 84.77
N ARG A 2 -21.62 -88.26 85.86
CA ARG A 2 -21.72 -86.77 85.75
C ARG A 2 -20.63 -86.14 84.87
N ALA A 3 -19.40 -86.64 84.94
CA ALA A 3 -18.30 -86.18 84.08
C ALA A 3 -18.51 -86.50 82.59
N ALA A 4 -19.09 -87.66 82.26
CA ALA A 4 -19.40 -88.02 80.88
C ALA A 4 -20.59 -87.21 80.34
N ALA A 5 -21.61 -86.96 81.18
CA ALA A 5 -22.77 -86.14 80.83
C ALA A 5 -22.40 -84.69 80.49
N GLY A 6 -21.31 -84.18 81.09
CA GLY A 6 -20.79 -82.84 80.83
C GLY A 6 -19.72 -82.78 79.74
N SER A 7 -19.49 -83.87 78.98
CA SER A 7 -18.48 -83.87 77.91
C SER A 7 -18.91 -83.02 76.73
N ALA A 8 -18.02 -82.16 76.23
CA ALA A 8 -18.22 -81.40 75.00
C ALA A 8 -17.84 -82.19 73.73
N ILE A 9 -17.06 -83.27 73.88
CA ILE A 9 -16.67 -84.15 72.79
C ILE A 9 -17.67 -85.32 72.75
N PRO A 10 -18.22 -85.68 71.58
CA PRO A 10 -19.13 -86.81 71.46
C PRO A 10 -18.50 -88.11 71.99
N LEU A 11 -19.22 -88.82 72.86
CA LEU A 11 -18.78 -90.03 73.52
C LEU A 11 -19.47 -91.28 72.93
N ILE A 12 -18.69 -92.33 72.70
CA ILE A 12 -19.21 -93.66 72.35
C ILE A 12 -18.96 -94.62 73.52
N SER A 13 -20.02 -95.15 74.13
CA SER A 13 -19.89 -96.16 75.20
C SER A 13 -19.65 -97.55 74.60
N ALA A 14 -18.69 -98.29 75.16
CA ALA A 14 -18.20 -99.56 74.61
C ALA A 14 -17.77 -100.57 75.70
N VAL A 15 -18.55 -100.67 76.79
CA VAL A 15 -18.14 -101.37 78.02
C VAL A 15 -18.67 -102.82 78.14
N GLY A 16 -19.74 -103.21 77.42
CA GLY A 16 -20.38 -104.52 77.60
C GLY A 16 -21.07 -105.09 76.37
N HIS A 17 -21.39 -106.40 76.42
CA HIS A 17 -22.14 -107.10 75.37
C HIS A 17 -23.59 -106.61 75.31
N GLU A 18 -24.34 -106.95 74.26
CA GLU A 18 -25.67 -106.38 74.00
C GLU A 18 -26.62 -106.44 75.22
N THR A 19 -26.48 -107.46 76.08
CA THR A 19 -27.28 -107.72 77.27
C THR A 19 -26.89 -106.91 78.52
N ASP A 20 -25.69 -106.35 78.58
CA ASP A 20 -25.21 -105.59 79.76
C ASP A 20 -25.39 -104.09 79.49
N THR A 21 -26.37 -103.47 80.15
CA THR A 21 -26.59 -102.02 80.07
C THR A 21 -26.02 -101.34 81.30
N THR A 22 -25.16 -100.36 81.09
CA THR A 22 -24.48 -99.61 82.16
C THR A 22 -24.96 -98.16 82.20
N LEU A 23 -24.79 -97.48 83.34
CA LEU A 23 -25.17 -96.06 83.48
C LEU A 23 -24.40 -95.13 82.52
N ILE A 24 -23.28 -95.56 81.95
CA ILE A 24 -22.52 -94.77 80.96
C ILE A 24 -23.18 -94.81 79.58
N ASP A 25 -23.88 -95.90 79.23
CA ASP A 25 -24.58 -96.06 77.94
C ASP A 25 -25.71 -95.04 77.76
N PHE A 26 -26.40 -94.69 78.86
CA PHE A 26 -27.48 -93.70 78.86
C PHE A 26 -26.99 -92.26 78.75
N VAL A 27 -25.69 -92.04 78.94
CA VAL A 27 -25.08 -90.70 79.02
C VAL A 27 -24.13 -90.43 77.86
N SER A 28 -23.76 -91.45 77.07
CA SER A 28 -23.01 -91.33 75.82
C SER A 28 -23.89 -91.03 74.62
N ASP A 29 -23.35 -90.36 73.60
CA ASP A 29 -24.06 -90.05 72.35
C ASP A 29 -24.35 -91.29 71.49
N LEU A 30 -23.51 -92.32 71.60
CA LEU A 30 -23.67 -93.56 70.85
C LEU A 30 -23.27 -94.76 71.70
N ARG A 31 -24.05 -95.84 71.63
CA ARG A 31 -23.67 -97.14 72.20
C ARG A 31 -23.05 -98.02 71.12
N ALA A 32 -21.96 -98.70 71.49
CA ALA A 32 -21.36 -99.77 70.73
C ALA A 32 -21.17 -101.01 71.63
N PRO A 33 -21.34 -102.23 71.09
CA PRO A 33 -21.23 -103.46 71.89
C PRO A 33 -19.78 -103.83 72.26
N THR A 34 -18.79 -103.27 71.56
CA THR A 34 -17.36 -103.52 71.83
C THR A 34 -16.52 -102.27 71.52
N PRO A 35 -15.34 -102.12 72.13
CA PRO A 35 -14.42 -101.02 71.81
C PRO A 35 -14.06 -100.95 70.33
N THR A 36 -13.96 -102.11 69.65
CA THR A 36 -13.70 -102.20 68.22
C THR A 36 -14.85 -101.65 67.39
N ALA A 37 -16.10 -102.00 67.75
CA ALA A 37 -17.29 -101.46 67.09
C ALA A 37 -17.46 -99.94 67.31
N ALA A 38 -16.98 -99.40 68.45
CA ALA A 38 -16.94 -97.96 68.66
C ALA A 38 -15.94 -97.28 67.72
N ALA A 39 -14.74 -97.86 67.55
CA ALA A 39 -13.74 -97.35 66.63
C ALA A 39 -14.19 -97.40 65.17
N GLU A 40 -14.84 -98.48 64.74
CA GLU A 40 -15.43 -98.62 63.40
C GLU A 40 -16.49 -97.54 63.10
N LYS A 41 -17.27 -97.15 64.11
CA LYS A 41 -18.27 -96.07 63.97
C LYS A 41 -17.66 -94.67 64.01
N ALA A 42 -16.53 -94.48 64.71
CA ALA A 42 -15.89 -93.17 64.88
C ALA A 42 -14.96 -92.79 63.72
N VAL A 43 -14.37 -93.77 63.04
CA VAL A 43 -13.33 -93.55 62.02
C VAL A 43 -13.91 -93.80 60.63
N PRO A 44 -13.72 -92.87 59.67
CA PRO A 44 -14.17 -93.07 58.29
C PRO A 44 -13.48 -94.28 57.65
N VAL A 45 -14.20 -94.97 56.77
CA VAL A 45 -13.67 -96.13 56.07
C VAL A 45 -12.59 -95.68 55.07
N ARG A 46 -11.36 -96.18 55.23
CA ARG A 46 -10.22 -95.82 54.37
C ARG A 46 -10.51 -95.96 52.87
N ALA A 47 -11.27 -96.97 52.47
CA ALA A 47 -11.65 -97.19 51.07
C ALA A 47 -12.52 -96.05 50.50
N GLU A 48 -13.43 -95.50 51.30
CA GLU A 48 -14.29 -94.36 50.90
C GLU A 48 -13.47 -93.08 50.74
N LEU A 49 -12.52 -92.83 51.66
CA LEU A 49 -11.60 -91.69 51.55
C LEU A 49 -10.74 -91.77 50.30
N ILE A 50 -10.23 -92.97 49.97
CA ILE A 50 -9.47 -93.20 48.73
C ILE A 50 -10.35 -92.94 47.51
N ALA A 51 -11.58 -93.45 47.50
CA ALA A 51 -12.53 -93.21 46.40
C ALA A 51 -12.83 -91.72 46.22
N ALA A 52 -13.06 -90.97 47.30
CA ALA A 52 -13.29 -89.53 47.26
C ALA A 52 -12.07 -88.75 46.73
N LEU A 53 -10.86 -89.15 47.12
CA LEU A 53 -9.60 -88.55 46.62
C LEU A 53 -9.43 -88.76 45.11
N VAL A 54 -9.76 -89.97 44.62
CA VAL A 54 -9.72 -90.29 43.19
C VAL A 54 -10.75 -89.46 42.43
N GLU A 55 -11.97 -89.32 42.94
CA GLU A 55 -13.02 -88.51 42.32
C GLU A 55 -12.64 -87.02 42.28
N LEU A 56 -12.15 -86.47 43.39
CA LEU A 56 -11.68 -85.09 43.47
C LEU A 56 -10.50 -84.85 42.50
N GLY A 57 -9.58 -85.81 42.41
CA GLY A 57 -8.47 -85.77 41.45
C GLY A 57 -8.95 -85.74 40.01
N ALA A 58 -9.86 -86.65 39.65
CA ALA A 58 -10.46 -86.69 38.31
C ALA A 58 -11.20 -85.38 37.98
N ARG A 59 -11.95 -84.83 38.94
CA ARG A 59 -12.65 -83.55 38.80
C ARG A 59 -11.68 -82.38 38.61
N LEU A 60 -10.59 -82.33 39.38
CA LEU A 60 -9.57 -81.29 39.27
C LEU A 60 -8.94 -81.31 37.87
N VAL A 61 -8.51 -82.47 37.39
CA VAL A 61 -7.96 -82.63 36.04
C VAL A 61 -8.97 -82.20 34.98
N GLY A 62 -10.23 -82.62 35.10
CA GLY A 62 -11.30 -82.20 34.19
C GLY A 62 -11.54 -80.69 34.17
N CYS A 63 -11.52 -80.03 35.33
CA CYS A 63 -11.62 -78.56 35.43
C CYS A 63 -10.43 -77.85 34.80
N MET A 64 -9.21 -78.35 35.02
CA MET A 64 -8.00 -77.78 34.41
C MET A 64 -8.03 -77.88 32.89
N MET A 65 -8.40 -79.05 32.35
CA MET A 65 -8.50 -79.25 30.90
C MET A 65 -9.53 -78.31 30.26
N ARG A 66 -10.72 -78.18 30.86
CA ARG A 66 -11.73 -77.23 30.39
C ARG A 66 -11.24 -75.78 30.45
N GLY A 67 -10.61 -75.38 31.55
CA GLY A 67 -10.08 -74.02 31.72
C GLY A 67 -8.97 -73.67 30.72
N MET A 68 -8.11 -74.63 30.37
CA MET A 68 -7.10 -74.44 29.31
C MET A 68 -7.76 -74.30 27.93
N GLU A 69 -8.76 -75.12 27.63
CA GLU A 69 -9.47 -75.06 26.35
C GLU A 69 -10.27 -73.76 26.20
N ASP A 70 -10.91 -73.26 27.26
CA ASP A 70 -11.60 -71.97 27.25
C ASP A 70 -10.62 -70.81 27.01
N ARG A 71 -9.46 -70.81 27.67
CA ARG A 71 -8.40 -69.79 27.46
C ARG A 71 -7.84 -69.85 26.05
N ARG A 72 -7.62 -71.04 25.51
CA ARG A 72 -7.19 -71.22 24.11
C ARG A 72 -8.21 -70.66 23.14
N ARG A 73 -9.49 -71.01 23.31
CA ARG A 73 -10.59 -70.47 22.50
C ARG A 73 -10.66 -68.94 22.59
N HIS A 74 -10.46 -68.37 23.77
CA HIS A 74 -10.45 -66.91 23.94
C HIS A 74 -9.28 -66.23 23.23
N LEU A 75 -8.08 -66.82 23.29
CA LEU A 75 -6.92 -66.33 22.53
C LEU A 75 -7.15 -66.43 21.02
N ASP A 76 -7.70 -67.54 20.52
CA ASP A 76 -7.99 -67.70 19.09
C ASP A 76 -9.06 -66.70 18.61
N GLN A 77 -10.07 -66.42 19.44
CA GLN A 77 -11.10 -65.41 19.13
C GLN A 77 -10.52 -63.99 19.09
N THR A 78 -9.72 -63.61 20.09
CA THR A 78 -9.08 -62.28 20.12
C THR A 78 -8.08 -62.10 18.99
N PHE A 79 -7.32 -63.13 18.65
CA PHE A 79 -6.40 -63.10 17.51
C PHE A 79 -7.13 -62.93 16.18
N ARG A 80 -8.30 -63.55 15.99
CA ARG A 80 -9.13 -63.36 14.79
C ARG A 80 -9.75 -61.97 14.69
N ALA A 81 -9.97 -61.30 15.82
CA ALA A 81 -10.48 -59.94 15.86
C ALA A 81 -9.39 -58.89 15.53
N LEU A 82 -8.12 -59.26 15.60
CA LEU A 82 -7.03 -58.37 15.21
C LEU A 82 -7.08 -58.11 13.69
N PRO A 83 -6.96 -56.84 13.26
CA PRO A 83 -6.82 -56.51 11.86
C PRO A 83 -5.62 -57.22 11.25
N ASN A 84 -5.78 -57.74 10.03
CA ASN A 84 -4.65 -58.33 9.31
C ASN A 84 -3.60 -57.23 9.07
N PRO A 85 -2.37 -57.36 9.60
CA PRO A 85 -1.35 -56.31 9.52
C PRO A 85 -0.99 -55.97 8.08
N ARG A 86 -1.04 -56.94 7.16
CA ARG A 86 -0.82 -56.69 5.73
C ARG A 86 -1.88 -55.76 5.15
N ARG A 87 -3.15 -55.98 5.48
CA ARG A 87 -4.25 -55.11 5.04
C ARG A 87 -4.11 -53.68 5.59
N VAL A 88 -3.73 -53.55 6.86
CA VAL A 88 -3.49 -52.22 7.47
C VAL A 88 -2.38 -51.47 6.73
N ILE A 89 -1.27 -52.16 6.42
CA ILE A 89 -0.17 -51.58 5.66
C ILE A 89 -0.62 -51.24 4.23
N GLU A 90 -1.31 -52.14 3.54
CA GLU A 90 -1.85 -51.90 2.19
C GLU A 90 -2.77 -50.68 2.15
N ASP A 91 -3.63 -50.51 3.15
CA ASP A 91 -4.51 -49.35 3.26
C ASP A 91 -3.72 -48.05 3.52
N CYS A 92 -2.70 -48.10 4.37
CA CYS A 92 -1.80 -46.99 4.61
C CYS A 92 -1.01 -46.60 3.34
N THR A 93 -0.48 -47.58 2.62
CA THR A 93 0.25 -47.37 1.35
C THR A 93 -0.67 -46.77 0.31
N ARG A 94 -1.88 -47.31 0.12
CA ARG A 94 -2.86 -46.76 -0.82
C ARG A 94 -3.20 -45.30 -0.52
N ARG A 95 -3.41 -44.95 0.75
CA ARG A 95 -3.67 -43.57 1.18
C ARG A 95 -2.46 -42.65 0.97
N LEU A 96 -1.25 -43.19 1.03
CA LEU A 96 -0.03 -42.43 0.72
C LEU A 96 0.06 -42.17 -0.79
N ASP A 97 -0.15 -43.20 -1.61
CA ASP A 97 -0.10 -43.11 -3.07
C ASP A 97 -1.15 -42.14 -3.62
N GLU A 98 -2.39 -42.22 -3.15
CA GLU A 98 -3.46 -41.27 -3.52
C GLU A 98 -3.09 -39.81 -3.21
N ARG A 99 -2.44 -39.59 -2.06
CA ARG A 99 -2.01 -38.24 -1.66
C ARG A 99 -0.81 -37.77 -2.45
N ALA A 100 0.14 -38.67 -2.76
CA ALA A 100 1.30 -38.38 -3.60
C ALA A 100 0.85 -38.01 -5.01
N GLU A 101 -0.03 -38.82 -5.62
CA GLU A 101 -0.56 -38.56 -6.96
C GLU A 101 -1.35 -37.24 -7.01
N ARG A 102 -2.14 -36.94 -5.97
CA ARG A 102 -2.84 -35.65 -5.88
C ARG A 102 -1.84 -34.49 -5.79
N LEU A 103 -0.76 -34.65 -5.03
CA LEU A 103 0.27 -33.62 -4.89
C LEU A 103 0.99 -33.38 -6.22
N ASP A 104 1.38 -34.46 -6.90
CA ASP A 104 2.07 -34.43 -8.20
C ASP A 104 1.25 -33.75 -9.28
N ARG A 105 -0.08 -33.87 -9.23
CA ARG A 105 -0.99 -33.19 -10.18
C ARG A 105 -1.29 -31.75 -9.77
N SER A 106 -1.46 -31.48 -8.47
CA SER A 106 -1.92 -30.18 -7.99
C SER A 106 -0.82 -29.13 -7.89
N LEU A 107 0.42 -29.51 -7.57
CA LEU A 107 1.54 -28.58 -7.47
C LEU A 107 1.87 -27.92 -8.83
N PRO A 108 2.04 -28.66 -9.94
CA PRO A 108 2.29 -28.04 -11.25
C PRO A 108 1.15 -27.12 -11.67
N ALA A 109 -0.11 -27.54 -11.45
CA ALA A 109 -1.27 -26.72 -11.77
C ALA A 109 -1.31 -25.41 -10.96
N LEU A 110 -0.93 -25.45 -9.68
CA LEU A 110 -0.81 -24.25 -8.84
C LEU A 110 0.30 -23.33 -9.35
N VAL A 111 1.47 -23.88 -9.64
CA VAL A 111 2.63 -23.11 -10.16
C VAL A 111 2.27 -22.45 -11.49
N GLU A 112 1.64 -23.19 -12.40
CA GLU A 112 1.24 -22.68 -13.70
C GLU A 112 0.19 -21.56 -13.58
N ARG A 113 -0.79 -21.72 -12.69
CA ARG A 113 -1.77 -20.65 -12.40
C ARG A 113 -1.10 -19.39 -11.89
N ARG A 114 -0.09 -19.51 -11.02
CA ARG A 114 0.68 -18.37 -10.50
C ARG A 114 1.57 -17.74 -11.57
N ARG A 115 2.15 -18.52 -12.47
CA ARG A 115 2.90 -17.99 -13.64
C ARG A 115 1.99 -17.18 -14.56
N ILE A 116 0.82 -17.71 -14.92
CA ILE A 116 -0.16 -16.99 -15.74
C ILE A 116 -0.61 -15.70 -15.06
N GLU A 117 -0.82 -15.70 -13.74
CA GLU A 117 -1.17 -14.51 -12.98
C GLU A 117 -0.05 -13.45 -12.99
N LEU A 118 1.20 -13.88 -12.78
CA LEU A 118 2.37 -13.00 -12.87
C LEU A 118 2.52 -12.42 -14.27
N ASP A 119 2.40 -13.23 -15.33
CA ASP A 119 2.51 -12.76 -16.72
C ASP A 119 1.40 -11.75 -17.08
N ARG A 120 0.19 -11.94 -16.55
CA ARG A 120 -0.89 -10.95 -16.69
C ARG A 120 -0.58 -9.63 -15.97
N LEU A 121 0.05 -9.70 -14.81
CA LEU A 121 0.43 -8.50 -14.06
C LEU A 121 1.62 -7.79 -14.71
N THR A 122 2.62 -8.52 -15.20
CA THR A 122 3.77 -7.94 -15.92
C THR A 122 3.32 -7.26 -17.21
N THR A 123 2.49 -7.92 -18.03
CA THR A 123 1.96 -7.32 -19.26
C THR A 123 1.13 -6.06 -19.00
N ARG A 124 0.33 -6.04 -17.92
CA ARG A 124 -0.42 -4.85 -17.49
C ARG A 124 0.50 -3.72 -17.03
N LEU A 125 1.54 -4.05 -16.26
CA LEU A 125 2.53 -3.07 -15.80
C LEU A 125 3.32 -2.49 -16.98
N ASP A 126 3.78 -3.34 -17.91
CA ASP A 126 4.50 -2.91 -19.11
C ASP A 126 3.64 -2.00 -19.97
N HIS A 127 2.36 -2.33 -20.17
CA HIS A 127 1.43 -1.47 -20.87
C HIS A 127 1.25 -0.13 -20.15
N ALA A 128 1.01 -0.15 -18.83
CA ALA A 128 0.85 1.06 -18.04
C ALA A 128 2.09 1.97 -18.13
N VAL A 129 3.30 1.42 -17.99
CA VAL A 129 4.55 2.17 -18.11
C VAL A 129 4.74 2.74 -19.52
N LYS A 130 4.44 1.97 -20.58
CA LYS A 130 4.49 2.45 -21.96
C LYS A 130 3.51 3.60 -22.20
N THR A 131 2.27 3.48 -21.71
CA THR A 131 1.27 4.55 -21.84
C THR A 131 1.64 5.82 -21.07
N MET A 132 2.21 5.67 -19.87
CA MET A 132 2.68 6.80 -19.06
C MET A 132 3.82 7.54 -19.77
N ARG A 133 4.82 6.82 -20.28
CA ARG A 133 5.92 7.42 -21.05
C ARG A 133 5.43 8.11 -22.33
N ALA A 134 4.49 7.50 -23.05
CA ALA A 134 3.90 8.11 -24.25
C ALA A 134 3.12 9.40 -23.90
N ALA A 135 2.39 9.40 -22.79
CA ALA A 135 1.68 10.59 -22.31
C ALA A 135 2.64 11.71 -21.87
N GLU A 136 3.73 11.37 -21.18
CA GLU A 136 4.79 12.31 -20.81
C GLU A 136 5.45 12.92 -22.05
N GLN A 137 5.82 12.11 -23.04
CA GLN A 137 6.40 12.58 -24.30
C GLN A 137 5.46 13.51 -25.06
N ALA A 138 4.18 13.13 -25.21
CA ALA A 138 3.18 13.98 -25.83
C ALA A 138 2.98 15.30 -25.06
N GLY A 139 3.07 15.27 -23.72
CA GLY A 139 3.06 16.45 -22.87
C GLY A 139 4.26 17.37 -23.10
N GLN A 140 5.46 16.80 -23.19
CA GLN A 140 6.70 17.52 -23.48
C GLN A 140 6.68 18.15 -24.88
N GLU A 141 6.22 17.43 -25.90
CA GLU A 141 6.08 17.95 -27.27
C GLU A 141 5.09 19.12 -27.32
N ARG A 142 3.93 18.98 -26.67
CA ARG A 142 2.94 20.07 -26.55
C ARG A 142 3.54 21.27 -25.84
N GLY A 143 4.24 21.07 -24.73
CA GLY A 143 4.92 22.15 -24.00
C GLY A 143 5.97 22.85 -24.86
N ARG A 144 6.76 22.10 -25.62
CA ARG A 144 7.75 22.64 -26.56
C ARG A 144 7.10 23.45 -27.69
N LEU A 145 6.01 22.97 -28.27
CA LEU A 145 5.25 23.70 -29.29
C LEU A 145 4.64 24.99 -28.73
N GLN A 146 4.11 24.95 -27.50
CA GLN A 146 3.59 26.14 -26.82
C GLN A 146 4.68 27.17 -26.55
N LEU A 147 5.86 26.74 -26.09
CA LEU A 147 7.01 27.61 -25.89
C LEU A 147 7.49 28.24 -27.21
N ASP A 148 7.55 27.45 -28.29
CA ASP A 148 7.93 27.97 -29.61
C ASP A 148 6.90 28.98 -30.14
N GLN A 149 5.60 28.70 -30.01
CA GLN A 149 4.54 29.65 -30.37
C GLN A 149 4.61 30.93 -29.52
N ALA A 150 4.81 30.82 -28.21
CA ALA A 150 4.97 31.97 -27.33
C ALA A 150 6.21 32.79 -27.73
N GLY A 151 7.33 32.12 -28.04
CA GLY A 151 8.55 32.73 -28.54
C GLY A 151 8.35 33.49 -29.84
N ARG A 152 7.68 32.89 -30.83
CA ARG A 152 7.35 33.55 -32.12
C ARG A 152 6.44 34.76 -31.94
N ARG A 153 5.42 34.66 -31.07
CA ARG A 153 4.53 35.79 -30.75
C ARG A 153 5.30 36.94 -30.10
N LEU A 154 6.19 36.63 -29.16
CA LEU A 154 7.04 37.62 -28.50
C LEU A 154 8.00 38.27 -29.50
N ALA A 155 8.67 37.47 -30.33
CA ALA A 155 9.60 37.95 -31.35
C ALA A 155 8.92 38.87 -32.38
N ALA A 156 7.65 38.64 -32.71
CA ALA A 156 6.88 39.51 -33.61
C ALA A 156 6.35 40.79 -32.92
N ALA A 157 5.97 40.71 -31.64
CA ALA A 157 5.40 41.83 -30.90
C ALA A 157 6.47 42.79 -30.37
N MET A 158 7.64 42.28 -29.98
CA MET A 158 8.66 43.08 -29.30
C MET A 158 9.25 44.20 -30.17
N PRO A 159 9.60 44.00 -31.45
CA PRO A 159 10.07 45.08 -32.31
C PRO A 159 9.04 46.18 -32.51
N ARG A 160 7.76 45.82 -32.61
CA ARG A 160 6.65 46.78 -32.71
C ARG A 160 6.52 47.60 -31.45
N LEU A 161 6.51 46.95 -30.28
CA LEU A 161 6.45 47.63 -29.00
C LEU A 161 7.63 48.60 -28.84
N LEU A 162 8.86 48.14 -29.10
CA LEU A 162 10.06 48.97 -29.01
C LEU A 162 10.03 50.12 -30.03
N GLY A 163 9.56 49.87 -31.26
CA GLY A 163 9.37 50.89 -32.28
C GLY A 163 8.36 51.96 -31.87
N ASP A 164 7.21 51.56 -31.33
CA ASP A 164 6.18 52.49 -30.83
C ASP A 164 6.72 53.35 -29.69
N ARG A 165 7.51 52.77 -28.78
CA ARG A 165 8.14 53.53 -27.67
C ARG A 165 9.22 54.47 -28.19
N ALA A 166 10.03 54.03 -29.16
CA ALA A 166 11.03 54.88 -29.80
C ALA A 166 10.37 56.07 -30.53
N ASN A 167 9.30 55.82 -31.29
CA ASN A 167 8.54 56.86 -31.98
C ASN A 167 7.89 57.84 -31.00
N HIS A 168 7.36 57.35 -29.87
CA HIS A 168 6.83 58.22 -28.82
C HIS A 168 7.93 59.10 -28.22
N LEU A 169 9.11 58.54 -27.92
CA LEU A 169 10.24 59.30 -27.38
C LEU A 169 10.73 60.36 -28.38
N ASP A 170 10.85 60.01 -29.67
CA ASP A 170 11.22 60.95 -30.73
C ASP A 170 10.19 62.07 -30.88
N GLY A 171 8.89 61.74 -30.86
CA GLY A 171 7.82 62.72 -30.88
C GLY A 171 7.86 63.68 -29.69
N SER A 172 8.05 63.15 -28.47
CA SER A 172 8.24 63.97 -27.27
C SER A 172 9.50 64.85 -27.36
N GLY A 173 10.59 64.33 -27.93
CA GLY A 173 11.82 65.09 -28.19
C GLY A 173 11.59 66.26 -29.15
N LYS A 174 10.90 66.02 -30.27
CA LYS A 174 10.55 67.08 -31.24
C LYS A 174 9.63 68.15 -30.64
N LEU A 175 8.69 67.75 -29.80
CA LEU A 175 7.85 68.71 -29.06
C LEU A 175 8.73 69.57 -28.15
N LEU A 176 9.61 68.96 -27.36
CA LEU A 176 10.57 69.69 -26.51
C LEU A 176 11.45 70.65 -27.33
N GLU A 177 11.93 70.24 -28.51
CA GLU A 177 12.69 71.12 -29.41
C GLU A 177 11.84 72.27 -29.95
N SER A 178 10.57 72.04 -30.28
CA SER A 178 9.67 73.09 -30.78
C SER A 178 9.33 74.14 -29.74
N PHE A 179 9.26 73.75 -28.46
CA PHE A 179 9.10 74.66 -27.32
C PHE A 179 10.43 75.25 -26.85
N SER A 180 11.57 74.86 -27.45
CA SER A 180 12.86 75.44 -27.12
C SER A 180 12.98 76.84 -27.74
N TYR A 181 13.31 77.83 -26.91
CA TYR A 181 13.50 79.21 -27.38
C TYR A 181 14.65 79.32 -28.40
N ARG A 182 15.61 78.38 -28.39
CA ARG A 182 16.70 78.29 -29.37
C ARG A 182 16.22 78.07 -30.80
N LYS A 183 15.22 77.21 -31.04
CA LYS A 183 14.64 77.02 -32.38
C LYS A 183 13.89 78.26 -32.88
N VAL A 184 13.35 79.06 -31.97
CA VAL A 184 12.74 80.36 -32.30
C VAL A 184 13.81 81.37 -32.71
N LEU A 185 14.97 81.37 -32.04
CA LEU A 185 16.13 82.18 -32.41
C LEU A 185 16.71 81.81 -33.79
N GLU A 186 16.80 80.52 -34.12
CA GLU A 186 17.22 80.03 -35.46
C GLU A 186 16.25 80.44 -36.58
N ARG A 187 14.97 80.67 -36.27
CA ARG A 187 13.94 81.08 -37.24
C ARG A 187 13.91 82.59 -37.49
N GLY A 188 14.91 83.33 -37.01
CA GLY A 188 15.09 84.76 -37.28
C GLY A 188 14.37 85.69 -36.30
N TYR A 189 13.90 85.16 -35.16
CA TYR A 189 13.42 85.98 -34.05
C TYR A 189 14.56 86.26 -33.07
N ALA A 190 14.51 87.41 -32.39
CA ALA A 190 15.51 87.78 -31.41
C ALA A 190 14.88 87.93 -30.04
N VAL A 191 15.51 87.38 -29.01
CA VAL A 191 15.05 87.53 -27.62
C VAL A 191 15.73 88.76 -27.03
N ILE A 192 14.94 89.72 -26.60
CA ILE A 192 15.42 90.96 -26.01
C ILE A 192 15.46 90.76 -24.49
N ARG A 193 16.64 90.94 -23.88
CA ARG A 193 16.86 90.85 -22.44
C ARG A 193 17.25 92.22 -21.88
N ASP A 194 16.79 92.52 -20.68
CA ASP A 194 17.21 93.71 -19.92
C ASP A 194 18.62 93.52 -19.33
N GLU A 195 19.22 94.56 -18.74
CA GLU A 195 20.56 94.54 -18.12
C GLU A 195 20.73 93.45 -17.05
N ARG A 196 19.61 92.94 -16.52
CA ARG A 196 19.54 91.87 -15.51
C ARG A 196 19.29 90.47 -16.09
N GLY A 197 19.23 90.33 -17.42
CA GLY A 197 19.06 89.04 -18.11
C GLY A 197 17.61 88.53 -18.21
N HIS A 198 16.61 89.32 -17.80
CA HIS A 198 15.19 88.98 -17.93
C HIS A 198 14.63 89.33 -19.32
N PRO A 199 13.79 88.46 -19.94
CA PRO A 199 13.23 88.72 -21.26
C PRO A 199 12.16 89.84 -21.23
N VAL A 200 12.30 90.81 -22.11
CA VAL A 200 11.40 91.97 -22.25
C VAL A 200 10.39 91.67 -23.36
N ILE A 201 9.15 91.35 -22.98
CA ILE A 201 8.08 90.90 -23.89
C ILE A 201 7.17 92.02 -24.43
N SER A 202 7.32 93.25 -23.95
CA SER A 202 6.47 94.38 -24.34
C SER A 202 7.29 95.64 -24.57
N ALA A 203 7.04 96.34 -25.69
CA ALA A 203 7.69 97.60 -26.03
C ALA A 203 7.45 98.71 -24.99
N ALA A 204 6.34 98.65 -24.25
CA ALA A 204 6.04 99.61 -23.18
C ALA A 204 6.88 99.39 -21.91
N ALA A 205 7.47 98.20 -21.74
CA ALA A 205 8.34 97.89 -20.60
C ALA A 205 9.79 98.37 -20.83
N ALA A 206 10.15 98.73 -22.07
CA ALA A 206 11.46 99.27 -22.41
C ALA A 206 11.49 100.78 -22.13
N LYS A 207 12.20 101.20 -21.08
CA LYS A 207 12.32 102.62 -20.71
C LYS A 207 13.33 103.32 -21.65
N PRO A 208 13.07 104.57 -22.07
CA PRO A 208 14.04 105.32 -22.86
C PRO A 208 15.37 105.47 -22.13
N GLY A 209 16.47 105.01 -22.75
CA GLY A 209 17.82 105.04 -22.20
C GLY A 209 18.34 103.72 -21.61
N SER A 210 17.53 102.66 -21.46
CA SER A 210 18.01 101.37 -20.92
C SER A 210 18.82 100.56 -21.96
N GLY A 211 19.89 99.90 -21.51
CA GLY A 211 20.66 98.95 -22.32
C GLY A 211 19.91 97.63 -22.46
N LEU A 212 19.64 97.21 -23.68
CA LEU A 212 19.00 95.93 -24.00
C LEU A 212 20.02 95.01 -24.67
N THR A 213 20.08 93.76 -24.25
CA THR A 213 20.85 92.73 -24.96
C THR A 213 19.90 91.95 -25.85
N VAL A 214 20.16 91.98 -27.15
CA VAL A 214 19.38 91.24 -28.15
C VAL A 214 20.16 89.97 -28.50
N GLU A 215 19.59 88.83 -28.14
CA GLU A 215 20.13 87.51 -28.46
C GLU A 215 19.50 87.01 -29.76
N PHE A 216 20.35 86.76 -30.76
CA PHE A 216 20.01 86.14 -32.03
C PHE A 216 20.50 84.68 -32.04
N GLY A 217 20.08 83.89 -33.04
CA GLY A 217 20.51 82.49 -33.17
C GLY A 217 22.03 82.31 -33.35
N ASP A 218 22.72 83.34 -33.84
CA ASP A 218 24.14 83.35 -34.22
C ASP A 218 25.03 84.21 -33.29
N GLY A 219 24.45 84.97 -32.35
CA GLY A 219 25.23 85.80 -31.43
C GLY A 219 24.38 86.75 -30.57
N THR A 220 25.05 87.53 -29.70
CA THR A 220 24.39 88.55 -28.86
C THR A 220 24.90 89.94 -29.23
N ILE A 221 23.98 90.91 -29.29
CA ILE A 221 24.28 92.31 -29.62
C ILE A 221 23.69 93.22 -28.53
N GLN A 222 24.43 94.25 -28.12
CA GLN A 222 23.90 95.27 -27.20
C GLN A 222 23.24 96.40 -28.00
N ALA A 223 22.05 96.80 -27.57
CA ALA A 223 21.25 97.88 -28.13
C ALA A 223 20.82 98.85 -27.02
N VAL A 224 20.59 100.12 -27.35
CA VAL A 224 20.11 101.12 -26.37
C VAL A 224 18.79 101.71 -26.85
N VAL A 225 17.78 101.76 -25.98
CA VAL A 225 16.44 102.28 -26.33
C VAL A 225 16.50 103.79 -26.51
N ARG A 226 16.33 104.29 -27.74
CA ARG A 226 16.15 105.74 -28.00
C ARG A 226 14.67 106.10 -28.08
N SER A 227 14.28 107.21 -27.45
CA SER A 227 12.91 107.73 -27.49
C SER A 227 12.60 108.32 -28.87
N GLY A 228 11.65 107.74 -29.59
CA GLY A 228 11.19 108.23 -30.89
C GLY A 228 10.38 107.15 -31.62
N ALA A 229 9.14 107.47 -32.00
CA ALA A 229 8.32 106.58 -32.82
C ALA A 229 9.01 106.33 -34.16
N VAL A 230 9.30 105.06 -34.47
CA VAL A 230 9.88 104.67 -35.76
C VAL A 230 8.79 104.73 -36.82
N ALA A 231 8.89 105.70 -37.74
CA ALA A 231 8.10 105.73 -38.97
C ALA A 231 8.55 104.59 -39.90
N PRO A 232 7.64 103.87 -40.59
CA PRO A 232 8.01 102.73 -41.42
C PRO A 232 8.76 103.22 -42.67
N ALA A 233 10.05 102.88 -42.77
CA ALA A 233 10.84 103.08 -43.97
C ALA A 233 10.38 102.10 -45.07
N GLY A 234 10.04 102.64 -46.24
CA GLY A 234 9.53 101.90 -47.39
C GLY A 234 10.52 100.86 -47.93
N GLY A 235 10.08 99.61 -47.99
CA GLY A 235 10.74 98.52 -48.71
C GLY A 235 10.13 98.36 -50.10
N ALA A 236 10.98 98.35 -51.13
CA ALA A 236 10.64 98.16 -52.53
C ALA A 236 9.92 96.81 -52.82
N PRO A 237 9.01 96.74 -53.81
CA PRO A 237 8.31 95.51 -54.14
C PRO A 237 9.24 94.49 -54.82
N VAL A 238 9.42 93.35 -54.16
CA VAL A 238 10.08 92.17 -54.73
C VAL A 238 9.15 91.53 -55.77
N LYS A 239 9.64 91.37 -57.01
CA LYS A 239 8.92 90.70 -58.11
C LYS A 239 8.60 89.23 -57.75
N PRO A 240 7.39 88.71 -58.03
CA PRO A 240 7.09 87.30 -57.87
C PRO A 240 7.84 86.44 -58.90
N ARG A 241 8.51 85.40 -58.41
CA ARG A 241 9.21 84.38 -59.22
C ARG A 241 8.18 83.43 -59.83
N LYS A 242 8.29 83.17 -61.14
CA LYS A 242 7.41 82.28 -61.93
C LYS A 242 7.28 80.87 -61.29
N PRO A 243 6.08 80.27 -61.24
CA PRO A 243 5.92 78.86 -60.92
C PRO A 243 6.45 77.96 -62.07
N PRO A 244 7.00 76.76 -61.76
CA PRO A 244 7.45 75.80 -62.78
C PRO A 244 6.28 75.22 -63.58
N PRO A 245 6.51 74.78 -64.84
CA PRO A 245 5.47 74.21 -65.69
C PRO A 245 4.94 72.87 -65.16
N PRO A 246 3.66 72.53 -65.44
CA PRO A 246 3.06 71.27 -65.01
C PRO A 246 3.72 70.06 -65.70
N PRO A 247 3.79 68.89 -65.02
CA PRO A 247 4.36 67.68 -65.61
C PRO A 247 3.48 67.14 -66.74
N ASP A 248 4.15 66.68 -67.80
CA ASP A 248 3.55 66.07 -69.00
C ASP A 248 2.63 64.90 -68.64
N GLY A 249 1.41 64.98 -69.17
CA GLY A 249 0.46 63.88 -69.21
C GLY A 249 0.99 62.73 -70.06
N ARG A 250 1.59 61.74 -69.41
CA ARG A 250 1.65 60.35 -69.87
C ARG A 250 1.16 59.44 -68.78
N GLN A 251 -0.17 59.40 -68.63
CA GLN A 251 -0.85 58.38 -67.85
C GLN A 251 -0.97 57.14 -68.74
N GLY A 252 -0.06 56.19 -68.54
CA GLY A 252 -0.11 54.87 -69.15
C GLY A 252 -1.29 54.09 -68.61
N SER A 253 -2.12 53.60 -69.53
CA SER A 253 -3.12 52.56 -69.34
C SER A 253 -2.43 51.19 -69.18
N LEU A 254 -2.66 50.53 -68.05
CA LEU A 254 -2.54 49.08 -67.82
C LEU A 254 -3.61 48.75 -66.75
N LEU A 255 -4.69 48.02 -67.05
CA LEU A 255 -4.78 46.54 -67.12
C LEU A 255 -4.09 45.83 -65.95
#